data_AF-A0A844D6I8-F1
#
_entry.id   AF-A0A844D6I8-F1
#
_cell.length_a   1.000
_cell.length_b   1.000
_cell.length_c   1.000
_cell.angle_alpha   90.00
_cell.angle_beta   90.00
_cell.angle_gamma   90.00
#
_symmetry.space_group_name_H-M   'P 1'
#
loop_
_entity.id
_entity.type
_entity.pdbx_description
1 polymer ?
#
loop_
_entity_poly.entity_id
_entity_poly.type
_entity_poly.pdbx_seq_one_letter_code
_entity_poly.pdbx_strand_id
1 'polypeptide(L)'
;MKNHLAVQARYTPQHLEKYKGNPLIEALPTLDSVSACIDAIEYLPPFNPEDRKLSLIERHQLLGNLVNLMIPLERHAELAIAIDSMLRNGYVGREPETAQRARRFQDMYDKQKAGVPFRQSATTRTPQISASLIGLSGMGKTTMVQRFLATYPQVIYHAETNIEQVTYLRVEMPSDGSSVKGLAHGILAELDRLIPDASYYEMYTDRGRIGAETLMRSVARLMHLHCVGLLVCDEVQNLANSHKGADTVMTELTSACNDLGLPILFIGTNKAAKVLTRDFRQARRSVASNIATWDRLLQFVESESVNEWEAFIEILWMYQWTERPVPFDAAFSRAMYFYSQGVIDIAIKLFAAAQGMAMNDGSEQISLAHIDQAFSKQMSLLAPMIEALRANDLTALARCEDIAPITMESIVDSAVRRARARTSPLVRTKSTHAEFVPSLAAGMTAMGMELDEALSSAQAIAAGDKVKTLAEGMSQAMADTKRPLPVARKKTEKAQTAQIIDFSDRPNDYRRAEQEARLHGTNVYDQMVKLGMAPRLEDLYDLS
;
A
#
# COMPACT_ATOMS: atom_id res chain seq x y z
N MET A 1 24.05 -8.66 -32.80
CA MET A 1 24.14 -7.19 -32.60
C MET A 1 24.80 -6.95 -31.25
N LYS A 2 25.22 -5.72 -30.88
CA LYS A 2 25.70 -5.49 -29.50
C LYS A 2 24.46 -5.37 -28.58
N ASN A 3 24.33 -6.26 -27.60
CA ASN A 3 23.33 -6.15 -26.55
C ASN A 3 23.49 -4.79 -25.85
N HIS A 4 22.53 -3.88 -26.04
CA HIS A 4 22.60 -2.51 -25.56
C HIS A 4 22.43 -2.39 -24.04
N LEU A 5 21.94 -3.45 -23.38
CA LEU A 5 21.82 -3.55 -21.93
C LEU A 5 23.12 -4.01 -21.26
N ALA A 6 24.05 -4.58 -22.03
CA ALA A 6 25.30 -5.12 -21.50
C ALA A 6 26.39 -4.05 -21.41
N VAL A 7 27.02 -3.96 -20.23
CA VAL A 7 28.25 -3.16 -20.05
C VAL A 7 29.49 -4.01 -20.33
N GLN A 8 30.56 -3.42 -20.85
CA GLN A 8 31.83 -4.14 -21.03
C GLN A 8 32.48 -4.43 -19.67
N ALA A 9 32.94 -5.67 -19.47
CA ALA A 9 33.61 -6.08 -18.24
C ALA A 9 34.84 -5.22 -17.93
N ARG A 10 34.97 -4.79 -16.67
CA ARG A 10 36.15 -4.13 -16.12
C ARG A 10 36.58 -4.88 -14.88
N TYR A 11 37.77 -5.49 -14.93
CA TYR A 11 38.24 -6.36 -13.87
C TYR A 11 39.01 -5.58 -12.80
N THR A 12 38.52 -5.66 -11.56
CA THR A 12 39.16 -5.08 -10.38
C THR A 12 39.71 -6.20 -9.51
N PRO A 13 41.02 -6.22 -9.20
CA PRO A 13 41.63 -7.27 -8.38
C PRO A 13 40.95 -7.41 -7.01
N GLN A 14 40.67 -8.65 -6.60
CA GLN A 14 40.06 -8.94 -5.30
C GLN A 14 41.11 -9.20 -4.23
N HIS A 15 40.87 -8.67 -3.02
CA HIS A 15 41.75 -8.91 -1.86
C HIS A 15 41.47 -10.24 -1.15
N LEU A 16 40.22 -10.72 -1.20
CA LEU A 16 39.85 -11.98 -0.57
C LEU A 16 40.27 -13.15 -1.45
N GLU A 17 41.08 -14.07 -0.90
CA GLU A 17 41.62 -15.23 -1.63
C GLU A 17 40.53 -16.08 -2.32
N LYS A 18 39.34 -16.20 -1.72
CA LYS A 18 38.21 -16.93 -2.31
C LYS A 18 37.60 -16.28 -3.56
N TYR A 19 37.86 -15.00 -3.81
CA TYR A 19 37.31 -14.25 -4.95
C TYR A 19 38.36 -13.92 -6.02
N LYS A 20 39.63 -14.09 -5.69
CA LYS A 20 40.77 -13.70 -6.51
C LYS A 20 40.87 -14.55 -7.78
N GLY A 21 41.06 -13.88 -8.92
CA GLY A 21 41.18 -14.54 -10.22
C GLY A 21 39.88 -15.11 -10.79
N ASN A 22 38.74 -14.83 -10.16
CA ASN A 22 37.43 -15.13 -10.71
C ASN A 22 36.95 -13.93 -11.54
N PRO A 23 36.93 -14.01 -12.88
CA PRO A 23 36.58 -12.87 -13.74
C PRO A 23 35.14 -12.41 -13.56
N LEU A 24 34.22 -13.30 -13.14
CA LEU A 24 32.82 -12.95 -12.89
C LEU A 24 32.67 -12.11 -11.61
N ILE A 25 33.56 -12.29 -10.63
CA ILE A 25 33.56 -11.49 -9.40
C ILE A 25 34.36 -10.20 -9.57
N GLU A 26 35.53 -10.28 -10.23
CA GLU A 26 36.38 -9.13 -10.51
C GLU A 26 35.68 -8.09 -11.40
N ALA A 27 34.71 -8.50 -12.22
CA ALA A 27 33.92 -7.60 -13.04
C ALA A 27 32.77 -6.90 -12.29
N LEU A 28 32.43 -7.32 -11.07
CA LEU A 28 31.40 -6.66 -10.26
C LEU A 28 31.94 -5.35 -9.67
N PRO A 29 31.10 -4.32 -9.52
CA PRO A 29 31.43 -3.13 -8.73
C PRO A 29 31.91 -3.52 -7.32
N THR A 30 32.84 -2.77 -6.75
CA THR A 30 33.26 -2.95 -5.36
C THR A 30 32.29 -2.26 -4.41
N LEU A 31 32.05 -2.90 -3.27
CA LEU A 31 31.22 -2.36 -2.20
C LEU A 31 32.16 -1.71 -1.18
N ASP A 32 32.50 -0.45 -1.42
CA ASP A 32 33.64 0.19 -0.73
C ASP A 32 33.36 0.50 0.76
N SER A 33 32.09 0.72 1.14
CA SER A 33 31.70 0.97 2.52
C SER A 33 30.20 0.75 2.78
N VAL A 34 29.83 0.67 4.07
CA VAL A 34 28.41 0.70 4.50
C VAL A 34 27.71 1.98 4.04
N SER A 35 28.41 3.12 4.04
CA SER A 35 27.88 4.40 3.56
C SER A 35 27.47 4.30 2.09
N ALA A 36 28.31 3.71 1.23
CA ALA A 36 27.98 3.55 -0.18
C ALA A 36 26.73 2.66 -0.39
N CYS A 37 26.47 1.71 0.50
CA CYS A 37 25.24 0.90 0.47
C CYS A 37 24.02 1.73 0.84
N ILE A 38 24.15 2.56 1.87
CA ILE A 38 23.11 3.49 2.34
C ILE A 38 22.76 4.46 1.21
N ASP A 39 23.77 5.10 0.61
CA ASP A 39 23.61 6.07 -0.47
C ASP A 39 22.94 5.45 -1.71
N ALA A 40 23.24 4.18 -2.00
CA ALA A 40 22.64 3.44 -3.11
C ALA A 40 21.15 3.12 -2.92
N ILE A 41 20.72 2.93 -1.68
CA ILE A 41 19.34 2.58 -1.32
C ILE A 41 18.51 3.85 -1.09
N GLU A 42 19.15 4.91 -0.61
CA GLU A 42 18.50 6.17 -0.28
C GLU A 42 17.79 6.75 -1.49
N TYR A 43 16.57 7.21 -1.23
CA TYR A 43 15.89 8.10 -2.15
C TYR A 43 15.06 9.09 -1.37
N LEU A 44 15.59 10.30 -1.27
CA LEU A 44 14.91 11.46 -0.74
C LEU A 44 14.35 12.26 -1.92
N PRO A 45 13.02 12.34 -2.10
CA PRO A 45 12.45 13.11 -3.20
C PRO A 45 12.86 14.58 -3.07
N PRO A 46 13.04 15.31 -4.19
CA PRO A 46 13.35 16.73 -4.12
C PRO A 46 12.30 17.48 -3.29
N PHE A 47 12.77 18.28 -2.34
CA PHE A 47 11.94 19.11 -1.49
C PHE A 47 12.47 20.53 -1.45
N ASN A 48 11.63 21.49 -1.84
CA ASN A 48 11.93 22.89 -1.73
C ASN A 48 10.88 23.57 -0.82
N PRO A 49 11.29 24.22 0.28
CA PRO A 49 10.37 24.97 1.14
C PRO A 49 9.54 26.03 0.39
N GLU A 50 10.04 26.57 -0.72
CA GLU A 50 9.30 27.52 -1.58
C GLU A 50 8.09 26.88 -2.27
N ASP A 51 8.07 25.55 -2.43
CA ASP A 51 6.94 24.82 -3.01
C ASP A 51 5.65 24.99 -2.18
N ARG A 52 5.78 25.38 -0.90
CA ARG A 52 4.64 25.72 -0.04
C ARG A 52 3.83 26.93 -0.56
N LYS A 53 4.41 27.73 -1.44
CA LYS A 53 3.76 28.90 -2.09
C LYS A 53 3.04 28.53 -3.39
N LEU A 54 3.18 27.30 -3.89
CA LEU A 54 2.50 26.83 -5.09
C LEU A 54 0.98 26.76 -4.87
N SER A 55 0.23 26.63 -5.97
CA SER A 55 -1.22 26.49 -5.88
C SER A 55 -1.61 25.23 -5.11
N LEU A 56 -2.80 25.25 -4.49
CA LEU A 56 -3.34 24.11 -3.75
C LEU A 56 -3.29 22.79 -4.55
N ILE A 57 -3.56 22.85 -5.86
CA ILE A 57 -3.55 21.66 -6.72
C ILE A 57 -2.14 21.13 -6.93
N GLU A 58 -1.17 22.01 -7.19
CA GLU A 58 0.24 21.61 -7.33
C GLU A 58 0.79 21.03 -6.02
N ARG A 59 0.46 21.65 -4.88
CA ARG A 59 0.85 21.13 -3.55
C ARG A 59 0.28 19.74 -3.28
N HIS A 60 -0.95 19.44 -3.72
CA HIS A 60 -1.50 18.08 -3.65
C HIS A 60 -0.75 17.09 -4.56
N GLN A 61 -0.33 17.51 -5.75
CA GLN A 61 0.45 16.65 -6.64
C GLN A 61 1.83 16.31 -6.06
N LEU A 62 2.46 17.25 -5.35
CA LEU A 62 3.74 17.02 -4.67
C LEU A 62 3.68 15.93 -3.60
N LEU A 63 2.51 15.70 -2.98
CA LEU A 63 2.32 14.58 -2.04
C LEU A 63 2.62 13.23 -2.70
N GLY A 64 2.40 13.11 -4.01
CA GLY A 64 2.73 11.90 -4.79
C GLY A 64 4.22 11.57 -4.79
N ASN A 65 5.10 12.55 -4.61
CA ASN A 65 6.56 12.34 -4.58
C ASN A 65 7.00 11.44 -3.41
N LEU A 66 6.20 11.38 -2.35
CA LEU A 66 6.46 10.53 -1.19
C LEU A 66 6.39 9.03 -1.51
N VAL A 67 5.77 8.61 -2.62
CA VAL A 67 5.63 7.19 -2.98
C VAL A 67 6.98 6.48 -3.14
N ASN A 68 8.01 7.22 -3.57
CA ASN A 68 9.34 6.68 -3.81
C ASN A 68 10.31 6.89 -2.65
N LEU A 69 9.88 7.58 -1.59
CA LEU A 69 10.70 7.89 -0.42
C LEU A 69 11.26 6.59 0.18
N MET A 70 12.59 6.51 0.23
CA MET A 70 13.32 5.40 0.84
C MET A 70 14.34 5.98 1.80
N ILE A 71 14.05 5.87 3.08
CA ILE A 71 14.95 6.27 4.16
C ILE A 71 15.74 5.03 4.57
N PRO A 72 17.07 4.99 4.35
CA PRO A 72 17.90 3.90 4.83
C PRO A 72 17.86 3.80 6.35
N LEU A 73 17.92 2.57 6.84
CA LEU A 73 17.86 2.19 8.24
C LEU A 73 18.95 1.14 8.45
N GLU A 74 19.31 0.85 9.69
CA GLU A 74 20.37 -0.11 10.00
C GLU A 74 20.12 -1.48 9.35
N ARG A 75 18.88 -1.98 9.45
CA ARG A 75 18.43 -3.22 8.79
C ARG A 75 18.65 -3.24 7.26
N HIS A 76 18.63 -2.07 6.61
CA HIS A 76 18.87 -1.96 5.16
C HIS A 76 20.34 -2.23 4.82
N ALA A 77 21.27 -1.70 5.61
CA ALA A 77 22.70 -1.93 5.41
C ALA A 77 23.07 -3.41 5.59
N GLU A 78 22.54 -4.05 6.63
CA GLU A 78 22.77 -5.47 6.91
C GLU A 78 22.29 -6.35 5.75
N LEU A 79 21.09 -6.08 5.22
CA LEU A 79 20.54 -6.82 4.09
C LEU A 79 21.35 -6.58 2.81
N ALA A 80 21.85 -5.37 2.56
CA ALA A 80 22.70 -5.09 1.40
C ALA A 80 24.01 -5.89 1.44
N ILE A 81 24.68 -5.91 2.59
CA ILE A 81 25.91 -6.69 2.79
C ILE A 81 25.62 -8.19 2.59
N ALA A 82 24.48 -8.67 3.09
CA ALA A 82 24.04 -10.05 2.89
C ALA A 82 23.83 -10.38 1.41
N ILE A 83 23.17 -9.50 0.64
CA ILE A 83 22.91 -9.69 -0.79
C ILE A 83 24.20 -9.65 -1.62
N ASP A 84 25.10 -8.69 -1.38
CA ASP A 84 26.42 -8.66 -2.04
C ASP A 84 27.20 -9.95 -1.77
N SER A 85 27.24 -10.37 -0.51
CA SER A 85 27.90 -11.60 -0.11
C SER A 85 27.30 -12.83 -0.81
N MET A 86 25.96 -12.91 -0.90
CA MET A 86 25.28 -13.98 -1.63
C MET A 86 25.65 -13.97 -3.11
N LEU A 87 25.57 -12.81 -3.76
CA LEU A 87 25.89 -12.64 -5.18
C LEU A 87 27.32 -13.09 -5.49
N ARG A 88 28.32 -12.59 -4.74
CA ARG A 88 29.73 -12.95 -4.95
C ARG A 88 30.00 -14.41 -4.65
N ASN A 89 29.45 -14.95 -3.56
CA ASN A 89 29.61 -16.37 -3.25
C ASN A 89 28.93 -17.26 -4.30
N GLY A 90 27.88 -16.76 -4.96
CA GLY A 90 27.20 -17.42 -6.07
C GLY A 90 28.04 -17.60 -7.32
N TYR A 91 29.18 -16.94 -7.43
CA TYR A 91 30.14 -17.10 -8.53
C TYR A 91 31.34 -17.97 -8.20
N VAL A 92 31.59 -18.24 -6.92
CA VAL A 92 32.74 -19.04 -6.49
C VAL A 92 32.61 -20.46 -7.04
N GLY A 93 33.60 -20.90 -7.82
CA GLY A 93 33.60 -22.22 -8.46
C GLY A 93 32.83 -22.29 -9.78
N ARG A 94 32.24 -21.19 -10.25
CA ARG A 94 31.51 -21.08 -11.53
C ARG A 94 32.25 -20.22 -12.56
N GLU A 95 33.56 -20.04 -12.38
CA GLU A 95 34.38 -19.29 -13.32
C GLU A 95 34.32 -19.94 -14.71
N PRO A 96 34.17 -19.16 -15.81
CA PRO A 96 34.19 -19.70 -17.16
C PRO A 96 35.43 -20.54 -17.41
N GLU A 97 35.27 -21.66 -18.12
CA GLU A 97 36.38 -22.53 -18.51
C GLU A 97 37.30 -21.78 -19.50
N THR A 98 38.34 -21.15 -18.97
CA THR A 98 39.41 -20.57 -19.78
C THR A 98 40.47 -21.63 -20.07
N ALA A 99 41.12 -21.54 -21.23
CA ALA A 99 42.28 -22.37 -21.57
C ALA A 99 43.38 -22.31 -20.50
N GLN A 100 43.48 -21.19 -19.77
CA GLN A 100 44.42 -20.98 -18.67
C GLN A 100 44.07 -21.82 -17.43
N ARG A 101 42.78 -22.03 -17.13
CA ARG A 101 42.31 -22.90 -16.05
C ARG A 101 42.46 -24.37 -16.39
N ALA A 102 42.14 -24.77 -17.62
CA ALA A 102 42.40 -26.13 -18.11
C ALA A 102 43.89 -26.49 -17.99
N ARG A 103 44.79 -25.55 -18.32
CA ARG A 103 46.24 -25.69 -18.10
C ARG A 103 46.61 -25.79 -16.61
N ARG A 104 46.01 -24.98 -15.72
CA ARG A 104 46.26 -25.07 -14.26
C ARG A 104 45.78 -26.40 -13.69
N PHE A 105 44.62 -26.92 -14.12
CA PHE A 105 44.13 -28.23 -13.72
C PHE A 105 45.02 -29.36 -14.24
N GLN A 106 45.50 -29.25 -15.49
CA GLN A 106 46.49 -30.17 -16.04
C GLN A 106 47.80 -30.15 -15.23
N ASP A 107 48.31 -28.96 -14.89
CA ASP A 107 49.49 -28.77 -14.02
C ASP A 107 49.29 -29.39 -12.63
N MET A 108 48.10 -29.25 -12.06
CA MET A 108 47.74 -29.84 -10.76
C MET A 108 47.65 -31.38 -10.86
N TYR A 109 47.07 -31.90 -11.94
CA TYR A 109 47.00 -33.33 -12.22
C TYR A 109 48.40 -33.94 -12.44
N ASP A 110 49.28 -33.24 -13.15
CA ASP A 110 50.66 -33.68 -13.40
C ASP A 110 51.48 -33.69 -12.09
N LYS A 111 51.27 -32.70 -11.20
CA LYS A 111 51.84 -32.69 -9.84
C LYS A 111 51.34 -33.83 -8.95
N GLN A 112 50.07 -34.21 -9.10
CA GLN A 112 49.49 -35.37 -8.42
C GLN A 112 50.10 -36.68 -8.92
N LYS A 113 50.31 -36.84 -10.25
CA LYS A 113 51.04 -37.97 -10.85
C LYS A 113 52.49 -38.06 -10.36
N ALA A 114 53.13 -36.92 -10.11
CA ALA A 114 54.49 -36.84 -9.58
C ALA A 114 54.61 -37.17 -8.07
N GLY A 115 53.52 -37.60 -7.41
CA GLY A 115 53.54 -38.04 -6.02
C GLY A 115 53.56 -36.90 -5.00
N VAL A 116 53.30 -35.66 -5.41
CA VAL A 116 53.12 -34.54 -4.47
C VAL A 116 51.73 -34.70 -3.83
N PRO A 117 51.63 -34.92 -2.50
CA PRO A 117 50.35 -35.21 -1.87
C PRO A 117 49.40 -34.02 -1.98
N PHE A 118 48.29 -34.23 -2.68
CA PHE A 118 47.19 -33.29 -2.76
C PHE A 118 46.39 -33.34 -1.45
N ARG A 119 46.49 -32.29 -0.62
CA ARG A 119 45.54 -32.08 0.48
C ARG A 119 44.24 -31.57 -0.12
N GLN A 120 43.36 -32.49 -0.50
CA GLN A 120 41.97 -32.16 -0.76
C GLN A 120 41.32 -31.83 0.59
N SER A 121 41.29 -30.55 0.93
CA SER A 121 40.54 -30.08 2.09
C SER A 121 39.07 -30.47 1.89
N ALA A 122 38.47 -31.13 2.87
CA ALA A 122 37.06 -31.51 2.91
C ALA A 122 36.08 -30.29 2.96
N THR A 123 36.51 -29.12 2.47
CA THR A 123 35.85 -27.81 2.60
C THR A 123 34.98 -27.42 1.41
N THR A 124 34.92 -28.22 0.33
CA THR A 124 34.09 -27.93 -0.86
C THR A 124 32.69 -28.53 -0.76
N ARG A 125 32.05 -28.48 0.41
CA ARG A 125 30.58 -28.40 0.42
C ARG A 125 30.28 -26.93 0.22
N THR A 126 29.93 -26.51 -0.99
CA THR A 126 29.29 -25.21 -1.20
C THR A 126 27.98 -25.29 -0.42
N PRO A 127 27.87 -24.68 0.76
CA PRO A 127 26.65 -24.77 1.53
C PRO A 127 25.56 -24.09 0.70
N GLN A 128 24.36 -24.67 0.71
CA GLN A 128 23.15 -24.03 0.19
C GLN A 128 23.18 -22.51 0.45
N ILE A 129 23.00 -21.67 -0.58
CA ILE A 129 22.89 -20.21 -0.44
C ILE A 129 21.45 -19.82 -0.80
N SER A 130 20.49 -20.32 -0.03
CA SER A 130 19.10 -19.86 -0.14
C SER A 130 18.79 -18.98 1.06
N ALA A 131 18.43 -17.73 0.84
CA ALA A 131 18.00 -16.80 1.89
C ALA A 131 16.52 -16.45 1.72
N SER A 132 15.90 -15.97 2.79
CA SER A 132 14.51 -15.52 2.75
C SER A 132 14.35 -14.21 3.50
N LEU A 133 13.80 -13.21 2.82
CA LEU A 133 13.40 -11.92 3.36
C LEU A 133 11.88 -11.94 3.55
N ILE A 134 11.46 -12.34 4.74
CA ILE A 134 10.05 -12.47 5.12
C ILE A 134 9.68 -11.38 6.11
N GLY A 135 8.54 -10.74 5.88
CA GLY A 135 8.03 -9.73 6.80
C GLY A 135 6.73 -9.07 6.32
N LEU A 136 6.23 -8.11 7.10
CA LEU A 136 4.97 -7.42 6.81
C LEU A 136 5.00 -6.73 5.44
N SER A 137 3.84 -6.69 4.77
CA SER A 137 3.67 -5.91 3.54
C SER A 137 3.83 -4.41 3.83
N GLY A 138 4.31 -3.64 2.86
CA GLY A 138 4.52 -2.19 3.03
C GLY A 138 5.77 -1.78 3.82
N MET A 139 6.68 -2.71 4.10
CA MET A 139 7.97 -2.43 4.79
C MET A 139 9.15 -2.16 3.83
N GLY A 140 8.90 -1.98 2.53
CA GLY A 140 9.96 -1.64 1.57
C GLY A 140 10.89 -2.77 1.14
N LYS A 141 10.57 -4.05 1.42
CA LYS A 141 11.40 -5.24 1.08
C LYS A 141 11.84 -5.26 -0.39
N THR A 142 10.87 -5.30 -1.30
CA THR A 142 11.09 -5.37 -2.75
C THR A 142 11.79 -4.12 -3.26
N THR A 143 11.37 -2.94 -2.80
CA THR A 143 11.99 -1.65 -3.17
C THR A 143 13.46 -1.60 -2.77
N MET A 144 13.80 -2.03 -1.57
CA MET A 144 15.18 -2.07 -1.09
C MET A 144 16.03 -2.98 -1.97
N VAL A 145 15.58 -4.23 -2.20
CA VAL A 145 16.36 -5.21 -2.97
C VAL A 145 16.57 -4.72 -4.39
N GLN A 146 15.55 -4.15 -5.03
CA GLN A 146 15.66 -3.59 -6.38
C GLN A 146 16.66 -2.43 -6.44
N ARG A 147 16.56 -1.47 -5.51
CA ARG A 147 17.47 -0.30 -5.48
C ARG A 147 18.91 -0.72 -5.26
N PHE A 148 19.13 -1.65 -4.32
CA PHE A 148 20.47 -2.16 -4.06
C PHE A 148 21.04 -2.91 -5.28
N LEU A 149 20.27 -3.81 -5.88
CA LEU A 149 20.72 -4.56 -7.06
C LEU A 149 20.94 -3.67 -8.30
N ALA A 150 20.23 -2.54 -8.41
CA ALA A 150 20.45 -1.57 -9.48
C ALA A 150 21.84 -0.91 -9.45
N THR A 151 22.60 -1.04 -8.36
CA THR A 151 24.03 -0.64 -8.32
C THR A 151 24.92 -1.56 -9.14
N TYR A 152 24.46 -2.78 -9.44
CA TYR A 152 25.17 -3.73 -10.28
C TYR A 152 24.65 -3.61 -11.71
N PRO A 153 25.55 -3.53 -12.71
CA PRO A 153 25.14 -3.71 -14.09
C PRO A 153 24.43 -5.06 -14.23
N GLN A 154 23.21 -5.06 -14.76
CA GLN A 154 22.40 -6.28 -14.80
C GLN A 154 23.00 -7.33 -15.76
N VAL A 155 23.67 -6.88 -16.82
CA VAL A 155 24.41 -7.72 -17.77
C VAL A 155 25.82 -7.16 -17.98
N ILE A 156 26.83 -8.01 -17.84
CA ILE A 156 28.24 -7.71 -18.05
C ILE A 156 28.77 -8.60 -19.19
N TYR A 157 29.34 -7.99 -20.23
CA TYR A 157 29.90 -8.72 -21.36
C TYR A 157 31.42 -8.87 -21.23
N HIS A 158 31.87 -10.12 -21.26
CA HIS A 158 33.29 -10.52 -21.24
C HIS A 158 33.78 -10.78 -22.66
N ALA A 159 34.47 -9.82 -23.26
CA ALA A 159 34.93 -9.93 -24.65
C ALA A 159 35.87 -11.12 -24.92
N GLU A 160 36.73 -11.46 -23.96
CA GLU A 160 37.72 -12.54 -24.12
C GLU A 160 37.09 -13.94 -24.19
N THR A 161 36.03 -14.16 -23.43
CA THR A 161 35.31 -15.43 -23.38
C THR A 161 34.02 -15.41 -24.20
N ASN A 162 33.63 -14.25 -24.71
CA ASN A 162 32.36 -14.00 -25.39
C ASN A 162 31.15 -14.46 -24.55
N ILE A 163 31.15 -14.11 -23.26
CA ILE A 163 30.10 -14.47 -22.30
C ILE A 163 29.35 -13.22 -21.87
N GLU A 164 28.02 -13.33 -21.81
CA GLU A 164 27.15 -12.37 -21.14
C GLU A 164 26.85 -12.89 -19.73
N GLN A 165 27.49 -12.27 -18.73
CA GLN A 165 27.24 -12.53 -17.32
C GLN A 165 25.99 -11.76 -16.88
N VAL A 166 24.97 -12.47 -16.41
CA VAL A 166 23.79 -11.87 -15.76
C VAL A 166 24.04 -11.77 -14.26
N THR A 167 24.14 -10.55 -13.72
CA THR A 167 24.47 -10.38 -12.30
C THR A 167 23.36 -10.87 -11.39
N TYR A 168 22.12 -10.50 -11.68
CA TYR A 168 20.95 -10.99 -10.97
C TYR A 168 19.75 -11.15 -11.92
N LEU A 169 18.87 -12.09 -11.59
CA LEU A 169 17.60 -12.31 -12.27
C LEU A 169 16.47 -12.20 -11.24
N ARG A 170 15.47 -11.36 -11.49
CA ARG A 170 14.30 -11.23 -10.60
C ARG A 170 13.06 -11.77 -11.30
N VAL A 171 12.34 -12.65 -10.61
CA VAL A 171 11.06 -13.19 -11.07
C VAL A 171 10.03 -13.11 -9.96
N GLU A 172 8.81 -12.74 -10.34
CA GLU A 172 7.65 -12.81 -9.47
C GLU A 172 7.08 -14.22 -9.50
N MET A 173 6.73 -14.79 -8.35
CA MET A 173 6.11 -16.11 -8.31
C MET A 173 4.70 -16.06 -8.95
N PRO A 174 4.35 -17.03 -9.83
CA PRO A 174 3.04 -17.08 -10.49
C PRO A 174 1.89 -16.98 -9.48
N SER A 175 0.86 -16.21 -9.82
CA SER A 175 -0.30 -15.95 -8.94
C SER A 175 -1.11 -17.21 -8.60
N ASP A 176 -1.08 -18.22 -9.47
CA ASP A 176 -1.70 -19.54 -9.26
C ASP A 176 -0.90 -20.44 -8.31
N GLY A 177 0.33 -20.05 -7.96
CA GLY A 177 1.21 -20.69 -6.98
C GLY A 177 1.59 -22.14 -7.27
N SER A 178 1.17 -22.72 -8.40
CA SER A 178 1.18 -24.17 -8.66
C SER A 178 1.90 -24.54 -9.95
N SER A 179 2.17 -23.58 -10.84
CA SER A 179 2.71 -23.85 -12.15
C SER A 179 4.24 -23.75 -12.19
N VAL A 180 4.92 -24.91 -12.15
CA VAL A 180 6.36 -25.04 -12.47
C VAL A 180 6.66 -24.45 -13.84
N LYS A 181 5.74 -24.64 -14.80
CA LYS A 181 5.84 -24.02 -16.14
C LYS A 181 5.73 -22.51 -16.07
N GLY A 182 4.78 -21.97 -15.31
CA GLY A 182 4.61 -20.53 -15.12
C GLY A 182 5.89 -19.87 -14.62
N LEU A 183 6.55 -20.49 -13.63
CA LEU A 183 7.85 -20.04 -13.14
C LEU A 183 8.93 -20.10 -14.23
N ALA A 184 9.02 -21.20 -14.96
CA ALA A 184 9.97 -21.35 -16.05
C ALA A 184 9.76 -20.31 -17.15
N HIS A 185 8.50 -20.04 -17.52
CA HIS A 185 8.13 -18.99 -18.47
C HIS A 185 8.55 -17.61 -17.98
N GLY A 186 8.35 -17.31 -16.69
CA GLY A 186 8.81 -16.05 -16.09
C GLY A 186 10.33 -15.88 -16.17
N ILE A 187 11.09 -16.93 -15.89
CA ILE A 187 12.56 -16.90 -16.01
C ILE A 187 12.99 -16.74 -17.47
N LEU A 188 12.39 -17.46 -18.42
CA LEU A 188 12.69 -17.33 -19.85
C LEU A 188 12.42 -15.92 -20.37
N ALA A 189 11.28 -15.33 -19.99
CA ALA A 189 10.92 -13.98 -20.38
C ALA A 189 11.92 -12.94 -19.85
N GLU A 190 12.37 -13.10 -18.60
CA GLU A 190 13.36 -12.21 -18.02
C GLU A 190 14.75 -12.40 -18.66
N LEU A 191 15.15 -13.63 -19.00
CA LEU A 191 16.39 -13.87 -19.75
C LEU A 191 16.33 -13.23 -21.14
N ASP A 192 15.22 -13.35 -21.87
CA ASP A 192 15.06 -12.72 -23.19
C ASP A 192 15.04 -11.19 -23.08
N ARG A 193 14.47 -10.63 -22.01
CA ARG A 193 14.54 -9.19 -21.75
C ARG A 193 15.99 -8.71 -21.60
N LEU A 194 16.84 -9.50 -20.94
CA LEU A 194 18.25 -9.20 -20.72
C LEU A 194 19.13 -9.52 -21.91
N ILE A 195 18.71 -10.48 -22.74
CA ILE A 195 19.47 -11.01 -23.88
C ILE A 195 18.53 -11.07 -25.09
N PRO A 196 18.19 -9.91 -25.69
CA PRO A 196 17.10 -9.81 -26.67
C PRO A 196 17.30 -10.65 -27.94
N ASP A 197 18.56 -10.92 -28.31
CA ASP A 197 18.90 -11.67 -29.53
C ASP A 197 18.75 -13.20 -29.35
N ALA A 198 18.49 -13.70 -28.14
CA ALA A 198 18.50 -15.14 -27.84
C ALA A 198 17.19 -15.88 -28.14
N SER A 199 16.04 -15.20 -28.02
CA SER A 199 14.69 -15.76 -28.22
C SER A 199 14.46 -17.11 -27.53
N TYR A 200 14.92 -17.26 -26.28
CA TYR A 200 14.78 -18.49 -25.51
C TYR A 200 13.34 -18.86 -25.24
N TYR A 201 12.47 -17.88 -24.96
CA TYR A 201 11.07 -18.14 -24.73
C TYR A 201 10.48 -18.89 -25.93
N GLU A 202 10.52 -18.31 -27.12
CA GLU A 202 10.03 -18.94 -28.36
C GLU A 202 10.68 -20.32 -28.59
N MET A 203 12.00 -20.43 -28.41
CA MET A 203 12.75 -21.68 -28.62
C MET A 203 12.23 -22.85 -27.78
N TYR A 204 11.87 -22.58 -26.52
CA TYR A 204 11.45 -23.60 -25.55
C TYR A 204 9.93 -23.67 -25.36
N THR A 205 9.14 -22.73 -25.86
CA THR A 205 7.67 -22.76 -25.77
C THR A 205 6.97 -23.24 -27.02
N ASP A 206 7.50 -22.93 -28.21
CA ASP A 206 6.75 -23.10 -29.46
C ASP A 206 6.98 -24.46 -30.13
N ARG A 207 8.06 -25.15 -29.75
CA ARG A 207 8.48 -26.46 -30.32
C ARG A 207 7.78 -27.67 -29.70
N GLY A 208 6.50 -27.55 -29.32
CA GLY A 208 5.65 -28.63 -28.82
C GLY A 208 5.46 -28.63 -27.29
N ARG A 209 4.70 -29.61 -26.76
CA ARG A 209 4.37 -29.70 -25.33
C ARG A 209 5.55 -30.22 -24.51
N ILE A 210 6.53 -29.36 -24.20
CA ILE A 210 7.61 -29.70 -23.27
C ILE A 210 7.02 -29.93 -21.87
N GLY A 211 7.48 -30.99 -21.18
CA GLY A 211 7.13 -31.25 -19.78
C GLY A 211 7.71 -30.19 -18.85
N ALA A 212 7.07 -29.94 -17.70
CA ALA A 212 7.49 -28.88 -16.78
C ALA A 212 8.92 -29.06 -16.25
N GLU A 213 9.28 -30.29 -15.89
CA GLU A 213 10.63 -30.65 -15.41
C GLU A 213 11.70 -30.46 -16.49
N THR A 214 11.43 -30.87 -17.73
CA THR A 214 12.34 -30.69 -18.87
C THR A 214 12.54 -29.20 -19.18
N LEU A 215 11.48 -28.39 -19.04
CA LEU A 215 11.55 -26.95 -19.22
C LEU A 215 12.42 -26.30 -18.13
N MET A 216 12.22 -26.67 -16.86
CA MET A 216 13.06 -26.18 -15.75
C MET A 216 14.52 -26.57 -15.89
N ARG A 217 14.83 -27.79 -16.33
CA ARG A 217 16.21 -28.20 -16.65
C ARG A 217 16.82 -27.35 -17.77
N SER A 218 16.02 -26.99 -18.77
CA SER A 218 16.47 -26.10 -19.86
C SER A 218 16.77 -24.70 -19.34
N VAL A 219 15.88 -24.15 -18.51
CA VAL A 219 16.08 -22.87 -17.82
C VAL A 219 17.33 -22.88 -16.96
N ALA A 220 17.55 -23.94 -16.17
CA ALA A 220 18.75 -24.11 -15.36
C ALA A 220 20.03 -24.02 -16.22
N ARG A 221 20.05 -24.73 -17.35
CA ARG A 221 21.18 -24.67 -18.30
C ARG A 221 21.40 -23.26 -18.85
N LEU A 222 20.33 -22.51 -19.15
CA LEU A 222 20.46 -21.13 -19.63
C LEU A 222 21.00 -20.20 -18.54
N MET A 223 20.53 -20.34 -17.30
CA MET A 223 21.07 -19.58 -16.17
C MET A 223 22.55 -19.89 -15.92
N HIS A 224 22.97 -21.13 -16.16
CA HIS A 224 24.38 -21.51 -16.13
C HIS A 224 25.18 -20.86 -17.26
N LEU A 225 24.68 -20.96 -18.50
CA LEU A 225 25.32 -20.41 -19.70
C LEU A 225 25.61 -18.91 -19.54
N HIS A 226 24.64 -18.17 -19.01
CA HIS A 226 24.74 -16.73 -18.78
C HIS A 226 25.30 -16.36 -17.42
N CYS A 227 25.90 -17.33 -16.72
CA CYS A 227 26.53 -17.12 -15.43
C CYS A 227 25.64 -16.31 -14.47
N VAL A 228 24.36 -16.67 -14.31
CA VAL A 228 23.45 -15.92 -13.42
C VAL A 228 24.03 -15.92 -12.00
N GLY A 229 24.22 -14.76 -11.39
CA GLY A 229 24.85 -14.62 -10.08
C GLY A 229 23.92 -14.81 -8.89
N LEU A 230 22.69 -14.29 -8.99
CA LEU A 230 21.67 -14.37 -7.95
C LEU A 230 20.27 -14.48 -8.58
N LEU A 231 19.47 -15.41 -8.10
CA LEU A 231 18.05 -15.49 -8.42
C LEU A 231 17.21 -14.88 -7.31
N VAL A 232 16.42 -13.85 -7.62
CA VAL A 232 15.45 -13.23 -6.70
C VAL A 232 14.05 -13.71 -7.05
N CYS A 233 13.42 -14.40 -6.12
CA CYS A 233 12.04 -14.88 -6.24
C CYS A 233 11.15 -14.01 -5.34
N ASP A 234 10.36 -13.14 -5.95
CA ASP A 234 9.48 -12.19 -5.26
C ASP A 234 8.05 -12.74 -5.11
N GLU A 235 7.27 -12.16 -4.20
CA GLU A 235 5.88 -12.55 -3.93
C GLU A 235 5.69 -14.06 -3.63
N VAL A 236 6.62 -14.65 -2.87
CA VAL A 236 6.64 -16.10 -2.57
C VAL A 236 5.37 -16.60 -1.87
N GLN A 237 4.62 -15.70 -1.22
CA GLN A 237 3.29 -15.99 -0.68
C GLN A 237 2.29 -16.46 -1.73
N ASN A 238 2.50 -16.17 -3.03
CA ASN A 238 1.65 -16.67 -4.11
C ASN A 238 1.64 -18.21 -4.16
N LEU A 239 2.73 -18.87 -3.76
CA LEU A 239 2.78 -20.32 -3.62
C LEU A 239 1.78 -20.85 -2.59
N ALA A 240 1.47 -20.06 -1.55
CA ALA A 240 0.50 -20.44 -0.53
C ALA A 240 -0.95 -20.41 -1.04
N ASN A 241 -1.21 -19.85 -2.23
CA ASN A 241 -2.53 -19.88 -2.88
C ASN A 241 -2.82 -21.24 -3.52
N SER A 242 -1.80 -22.06 -3.75
CA SER A 242 -1.93 -23.39 -4.34
C SER A 242 -2.22 -24.45 -3.27
N HIS A 243 -3.35 -25.15 -3.41
CA HIS A 243 -3.67 -26.32 -2.57
C HIS A 243 -2.82 -27.56 -2.91
N LYS A 244 -2.27 -27.66 -4.13
CA LYS A 244 -1.42 -28.75 -4.63
C LYS A 244 -0.42 -28.20 -5.65
N GLY A 245 0.89 -28.36 -5.40
CA GLY A 245 1.94 -28.02 -6.37
C GLY A 245 3.01 -27.04 -5.87
N ALA A 246 2.74 -26.29 -4.80
CA ALA A 246 3.72 -25.37 -4.18
C ALA A 246 5.03 -26.09 -3.81
N ASP A 247 4.92 -27.25 -3.14
CA ASP A 247 6.06 -28.08 -2.76
C ASP A 247 6.85 -28.57 -3.99
N THR A 248 6.15 -28.91 -5.08
CA THR A 248 6.78 -29.31 -6.35
C THR A 248 7.54 -28.16 -7.00
N VAL A 249 6.92 -26.98 -7.13
CA VAL A 249 7.57 -25.78 -7.68
C VAL A 249 8.84 -25.46 -6.90
N MET A 250 8.76 -25.46 -5.57
CA MET A 250 9.90 -25.17 -4.72
C MET A 250 11.00 -26.23 -4.82
N THR A 251 10.63 -27.50 -4.85
CA THR A 251 11.59 -28.62 -4.99
C THR A 251 12.34 -28.54 -6.32
N GLU A 252 11.61 -28.36 -7.42
CA GLU A 252 12.19 -28.25 -8.76
C GLU A 252 13.11 -27.04 -8.90
N LEU A 253 12.67 -25.87 -8.42
CA LEU A 253 13.46 -24.65 -8.44
C LEU A 253 14.76 -24.81 -7.64
N THR A 254 14.66 -25.38 -6.44
CA THR A 254 15.80 -25.54 -5.53
C THR A 254 16.76 -26.58 -6.04
N SER A 255 16.27 -27.70 -6.58
CA SER A 255 17.11 -28.72 -7.22
C SER A 255 17.88 -28.11 -8.38
N ALA A 256 17.19 -27.38 -9.26
CA ALA A 256 17.81 -26.70 -10.39
C ALA A 256 18.91 -25.72 -9.96
N CYS A 257 18.69 -24.92 -8.91
CA CYS A 257 19.69 -23.95 -8.45
C CYS A 257 20.85 -24.63 -7.70
N ASN A 258 20.58 -25.68 -6.93
CA ASN A 258 21.60 -26.45 -6.22
C ASN A 258 22.59 -27.10 -7.19
N ASP A 259 22.09 -27.72 -8.26
CA ASP A 259 22.93 -28.35 -9.28
C ASP A 259 23.86 -27.33 -9.95
N LEU A 260 23.45 -26.07 -10.01
CA LEU A 260 24.23 -24.98 -10.61
C LEU A 260 25.13 -24.22 -9.62
N GLY A 261 24.95 -24.43 -8.31
CA GLY A 261 25.54 -23.56 -7.28
C GLY A 261 25.01 -22.12 -7.34
N LEU A 262 23.77 -21.91 -7.80
CA LEU A 262 23.12 -20.61 -7.93
C LEU A 262 22.41 -20.21 -6.62
N PRO A 263 22.76 -19.09 -5.98
CA PRO A 263 22.03 -18.57 -4.83
C PRO A 263 20.60 -18.13 -5.17
N ILE A 264 19.69 -18.29 -4.21
CA ILE A 264 18.29 -17.85 -4.32
C ILE A 264 17.94 -16.94 -3.14
N LEU A 265 17.35 -15.78 -3.41
CA LEU A 265 16.73 -14.90 -2.43
C LEU A 265 15.21 -14.93 -2.59
N PHE A 266 14.52 -15.48 -1.60
CA PHE A 266 13.06 -15.46 -1.53
C PHE A 266 12.57 -14.19 -0.84
N ILE A 267 11.63 -13.45 -1.42
CA ILE A 267 11.00 -12.27 -0.82
C ILE A 267 9.50 -12.56 -0.69
N GLY A 268 8.93 -12.29 0.48
CA GLY A 268 7.49 -12.46 0.65
C GLY A 268 6.92 -11.99 1.99
N THR A 269 5.60 -12.15 2.13
CA THR A 269 4.87 -11.85 3.37
C THR A 269 4.99 -12.98 4.40
N ASN A 270 4.52 -12.73 5.62
CA ASN A 270 4.49 -13.74 6.69
C ASN A 270 3.72 -15.02 6.29
N LYS A 271 2.79 -14.97 5.33
CA LYS A 271 2.13 -16.16 4.75
C LYS A 271 3.11 -17.12 4.08
N ALA A 272 4.15 -16.60 3.42
CA ALA A 272 5.18 -17.40 2.77
C ALA A 272 5.99 -18.24 3.76
N ALA A 273 6.06 -17.83 5.04
CA ALA A 273 6.80 -18.56 6.08
C ALA A 273 6.34 -20.03 6.20
N LYS A 274 5.04 -20.31 6.00
CA LYS A 274 4.46 -21.67 6.07
C LYS A 274 4.91 -22.57 4.91
N VAL A 275 5.11 -22.00 3.73
CA VAL A 275 5.57 -22.73 2.54
C VAL A 275 7.08 -22.98 2.64
N LEU A 276 7.84 -21.98 3.10
CA LEU A 276 9.29 -22.10 3.28
C LEU A 276 9.69 -23.02 4.44
N THR A 277 8.79 -23.32 5.40
CA THR A 277 9.14 -24.16 6.56
C THR A 277 9.13 -25.67 6.31
N ARG A 278 8.41 -26.16 5.29
CA ARG A 278 8.20 -27.60 5.06
C ARG A 278 9.44 -28.30 4.49
N ASP A 279 10.06 -27.76 3.44
CA ASP A 279 11.24 -28.38 2.80
C ASP A 279 12.57 -27.66 3.12
N PHE A 280 12.52 -26.43 3.62
CA PHE A 280 13.71 -25.59 3.80
C PHE A 280 14.13 -25.39 5.25
N ARG A 281 14.27 -26.49 6.00
CA ARG A 281 15.07 -26.45 7.26
C ARG A 281 16.46 -25.85 7.07
N GLN A 282 16.98 -25.81 5.84
CA GLN A 282 18.26 -25.21 5.46
C GLN A 282 18.19 -23.78 4.88
N ALA A 283 17.09 -23.30 4.28
CA ALA A 283 16.98 -21.85 3.92
C ALA A 283 16.90 -20.96 5.16
N ARG A 284 16.51 -21.53 6.30
CA ARG A 284 16.69 -20.90 7.63
C ARG A 284 18.14 -20.91 8.15
N ARG A 285 19.08 -21.59 7.48
CA ARG A 285 20.47 -21.76 7.94
C ARG A 285 21.51 -21.05 7.09
N SER A 286 21.20 -20.66 5.86
CA SER A 286 22.12 -19.90 5.03
C SER A 286 21.71 -18.44 4.99
N VAL A 287 22.53 -17.59 5.63
CA VAL A 287 22.37 -16.13 5.80
C VAL A 287 21.25 -15.70 6.77
N ALA A 288 20.24 -16.54 6.98
CA ALA A 288 19.13 -16.28 7.91
C ALA A 288 19.50 -16.21 9.42
N SER A 289 20.78 -16.35 9.80
CA SER A 289 21.21 -16.00 11.16
C SER A 289 21.40 -14.49 11.35
N ASN A 290 21.51 -13.70 10.28
CA ASN A 290 21.79 -12.25 10.35
C ASN A 290 20.76 -11.38 9.62
N ILE A 291 19.79 -11.93 8.88
CA ILE A 291 18.67 -11.13 8.35
C ILE A 291 17.58 -11.15 9.40
N ALA A 292 17.47 -10.09 10.19
CA ALA A 292 16.38 -9.90 11.14
C ALA A 292 15.03 -10.05 10.42
N THR A 293 14.01 -10.55 11.13
CA THR A 293 12.62 -10.54 10.64
C THR A 293 12.26 -9.13 10.19
N TRP A 294 11.82 -8.98 8.94
CA TRP A 294 11.56 -7.68 8.31
C TRP A 294 10.19 -7.13 8.74
N ASP A 295 10.04 -7.00 10.06
CA ASP A 295 8.80 -6.64 10.74
C ASP A 295 8.68 -5.12 10.88
N ARG A 296 7.53 -4.65 11.38
CA ARG A 296 7.26 -3.23 11.64
C ARG A 296 8.38 -2.55 12.44
N LEU A 297 8.54 -1.24 12.24
CA LEU A 297 9.38 -0.43 13.11
C LEU A 297 8.75 -0.39 14.50
N LEU A 298 9.55 -0.57 15.55
CA LEU A 298 9.06 -0.54 16.92
C LEU A 298 9.11 0.88 17.46
N GLN A 299 8.04 1.31 18.14
CA GLN A 299 7.99 2.62 18.79
C GLN A 299 9.00 2.76 19.93
N PHE A 300 9.29 1.66 20.62
CA PHE A 300 10.19 1.63 21.76
C PHE A 300 11.26 0.57 21.49
N VAL A 301 12.51 0.94 21.74
CA VAL A 301 13.67 0.07 21.60
C VAL A 301 14.36 -0.07 22.96
N GLU A 302 15.14 -1.14 23.12
CA GLU A 302 15.98 -1.33 24.31
C GLU A 302 17.04 -0.21 24.39
N SER A 303 17.50 0.10 25.61
CA SER A 303 18.16 1.36 26.01
C SER A 303 19.46 1.75 25.29
N GLU A 304 19.89 1.07 24.23
CA GLU A 304 21.17 1.32 23.54
C GLU A 304 21.08 1.30 22.01
N SER A 305 19.93 0.96 21.40
CA SER A 305 19.78 0.92 19.95
C SER A 305 19.12 2.18 19.37
N VAL A 306 19.39 2.47 18.10
CA VAL A 306 18.74 3.56 17.37
C VAL A 306 17.25 3.21 17.22
N ASN A 307 16.39 4.15 17.61
CA ASN A 307 14.96 4.01 17.37
C ASN A 307 14.67 4.29 15.88
N GLU A 308 14.63 3.22 15.08
CA GLU A 308 14.36 3.32 13.64
C GLU A 308 13.01 3.98 13.32
N TRP A 309 12.00 3.84 14.18
CA TRP A 309 10.71 4.53 14.00
C TRP A 309 10.88 6.03 14.11
N GLU A 310 11.54 6.52 15.16
CA GLU A 310 11.78 7.95 15.37
C GLU A 310 12.65 8.54 14.24
N ALA A 311 13.73 7.85 13.87
CA ALA A 311 14.60 8.29 12.76
C ALA A 311 13.82 8.39 11.44
N PHE A 312 12.99 7.38 11.13
CA PHE A 312 12.17 7.37 9.93
C PHE A 312 11.14 8.51 9.92
N ILE A 313 10.38 8.66 11.01
CA ILE A 313 9.27 9.61 11.05
C ILE A 313 9.76 11.06 11.09
N GLU A 314 10.90 11.33 11.74
CA GLU A 314 11.51 12.67 11.77
C GLU A 314 11.89 13.14 10.36
N ILE A 315 12.51 12.27 9.56
CA ILE A 315 12.88 12.59 8.17
C ILE A 315 11.62 12.73 7.31
N LEU A 316 10.62 11.84 7.46
CA LEU A 316 9.34 11.97 6.76
C LEU A 316 8.67 13.32 7.07
N TRP A 317 8.75 13.79 8.32
CA TRP A 317 8.10 15.03 8.78
C TRP A 317 8.69 16.30 8.15
N MET A 318 9.88 16.22 7.55
CA MET A 318 10.48 17.34 6.82
C MET A 318 9.69 17.70 5.56
N TYR A 319 8.97 16.73 4.98
CA TYR A 319 8.24 16.87 3.71
C TYR A 319 6.83 17.46 3.91
N GLN A 320 6.77 18.66 4.47
CA GLN A 320 5.52 19.41 4.64
C GLN A 320 5.34 20.46 3.55
N TRP A 321 4.33 20.27 2.71
CA TRP A 321 3.89 21.22 1.68
C TRP A 321 2.72 22.10 2.15
N THR A 322 2.32 22.02 3.42
CA THR A 322 1.37 22.98 4.00
C THR A 322 2.03 24.35 4.14
N GLU A 323 1.27 25.44 4.02
CA GLU A 323 1.81 26.80 4.08
C GLU A 323 2.43 27.12 5.45
N ARG A 324 1.93 26.49 6.51
CA ARG A 324 2.40 26.65 7.88
C ARG A 324 2.88 25.29 8.40
N PRO A 325 4.15 24.92 8.16
CA PRO A 325 4.68 23.66 8.64
C PRO A 325 4.72 23.65 10.17
N VAL A 326 4.47 22.49 10.77
CA VAL A 326 4.50 22.29 12.23
C VAL A 326 5.75 21.50 12.65
N PRO A 327 6.44 21.89 13.72
CA PRO A 327 7.54 21.10 14.27
C PRO A 327 7.10 19.68 14.63
N PHE A 328 8.01 18.72 14.49
CA PHE A 328 7.74 17.36 14.94
C PHE A 328 7.82 17.27 16.47
N ASP A 329 6.92 16.51 17.08
CA ASP A 329 6.94 16.28 18.53
C ASP A 329 6.48 14.85 18.87
N ALA A 330 6.61 14.50 20.15
CA ALA A 330 6.24 13.18 20.65
C ALA A 330 4.75 12.87 20.52
N ALA A 331 3.85 13.87 20.47
CA ALA A 331 2.43 13.64 20.27
C ALA A 331 2.15 13.22 18.81
N PHE A 332 2.80 13.87 17.85
CA PHE A 332 2.75 13.46 16.45
C PHE A 332 3.38 12.08 16.22
N SER A 333 4.54 11.79 16.81
CA SER A 333 5.13 10.44 16.74
C SER A 333 4.15 9.37 17.23
N ARG A 334 3.56 9.57 18.42
CA ARG A 334 2.58 8.64 18.98
C ARG A 334 1.34 8.48 18.12
N ALA A 335 0.79 9.55 17.56
CA ALA A 335 -0.38 9.49 16.70
C ALA A 335 -0.08 8.76 15.39
N MET A 336 1.02 9.10 14.72
CA MET A 336 1.46 8.43 13.50
C MET A 336 1.72 6.93 13.76
N TYR A 337 2.35 6.57 14.88
CA TYR A 337 2.54 5.18 15.25
C TYR A 337 1.22 4.48 15.58
N PHE A 338 0.30 5.15 16.26
CA PHE A 338 -0.99 4.55 16.63
C PHE A 338 -1.76 4.07 15.40
N TYR A 339 -1.80 4.86 14.34
CA TYR A 339 -2.55 4.55 13.12
C TYR A 339 -1.76 3.76 12.07
N SER A 340 -0.43 3.80 12.08
CA SER A 340 0.41 3.02 11.14
C SER A 340 0.96 1.73 11.72
N GLN A 341 1.05 1.64 13.05
CA GLN A 341 1.71 0.58 13.79
C GLN A 341 3.14 0.31 13.32
N GLY A 342 3.86 1.35 12.88
CA GLY A 342 5.25 1.22 12.42
C GLY A 342 5.41 0.64 11.02
N VAL A 343 4.31 0.50 10.26
CA VAL A 343 4.38 0.11 8.84
C VAL A 343 4.70 1.34 7.99
N ILE A 344 5.86 1.32 7.34
CA ILE A 344 6.43 2.44 6.58
C ILE A 344 5.45 2.99 5.55
N ASP A 345 4.92 2.13 4.68
CA ASP A 345 3.99 2.51 3.61
C ASP A 345 2.70 3.17 4.14
N ILE A 346 2.16 2.66 5.25
CA ILE A 346 0.97 3.24 5.88
C ILE A 346 1.30 4.60 6.48
N ALA A 347 2.45 4.74 7.15
CA ALA A 347 2.87 6.02 7.73
C ALA A 347 3.06 7.10 6.65
N ILE A 348 3.70 6.78 5.52
CA ILE A 348 3.88 7.69 4.38
C ILE A 348 2.52 8.16 3.85
N LYS A 349 1.62 7.21 3.58
CA LYS A 349 0.28 7.49 3.04
C LYS A 349 -0.57 8.28 4.04
N LEU A 350 -0.47 7.97 5.32
CA LEU A 350 -1.21 8.65 6.40
C LEU A 350 -0.76 10.11 6.50
N PHE A 351 0.55 10.34 6.42
CA PHE A 351 1.12 11.68 6.42
C PHE A 351 0.67 12.49 5.21
N ALA A 352 0.73 11.92 4.01
CA ALA A 352 0.24 12.54 2.78
C ALA A 352 -1.26 12.88 2.89
N ALA A 353 -2.08 11.95 3.40
CA ALA A 353 -3.51 12.14 3.58
C ALA A 353 -3.82 13.24 4.61
N ALA A 354 -3.09 13.30 5.73
CA ALA A 354 -3.25 14.32 6.76
C ALA A 354 -2.88 15.73 6.25
N GLN A 355 -1.79 15.85 5.48
CA GLN A 355 -1.44 17.09 4.77
C GLN A 355 -2.54 17.52 3.82
N GLY A 356 -3.00 16.60 2.95
CA GLY A 356 -4.07 16.88 2.01
C GLY A 356 -5.36 17.33 2.69
N MET A 357 -5.65 16.87 3.91
CA MET A 357 -6.78 17.36 4.72
C MET A 357 -6.56 18.77 5.23
N ALA A 358 -5.39 19.06 5.82
CA ALA A 358 -5.06 20.39 6.36
C ALA A 358 -5.03 21.48 5.27
N MET A 359 -4.54 21.14 4.07
CA MET A 359 -4.60 22.05 2.91
C MET A 359 -6.05 22.25 2.45
N ASN A 360 -6.83 21.16 2.39
CA ASN A 360 -8.19 21.23 1.88
C ASN A 360 -9.16 21.91 2.83
N ASP A 361 -8.96 21.89 4.15
CA ASP A 361 -9.83 22.61 5.07
C ASP A 361 -9.45 24.09 5.25
N GLY A 362 -8.21 24.45 4.90
CA GLY A 362 -7.64 25.79 4.95
C GLY A 362 -6.94 26.12 6.27
N SER A 363 -6.81 25.14 7.17
CA SER A 363 -5.99 25.28 8.39
C SER A 363 -4.51 25.46 8.05
N GLU A 364 -4.06 24.84 6.95
CA GLU A 364 -2.69 24.85 6.45
C GLU A 364 -1.64 24.40 7.49
N GLN A 365 -2.09 23.66 8.51
CA GLN A 365 -1.28 23.12 9.61
C GLN A 365 -1.75 21.72 9.94
N ILE A 366 -0.83 20.75 9.94
CA ILE A 366 -1.14 19.38 10.34
C ILE A 366 -1.49 19.38 11.84
N SER A 367 -2.52 18.63 12.21
CA SER A 367 -2.97 18.49 13.60
C SER A 367 -3.25 17.02 13.89
N LEU A 368 -3.35 16.66 15.18
CA LEU A 368 -3.73 15.30 15.57
C LEU A 368 -5.11 14.90 15.01
N ALA A 369 -6.03 15.86 14.91
CA ALA A 369 -7.34 15.64 14.30
C ALA A 369 -7.24 15.34 12.80
N HIS A 370 -6.28 15.94 12.09
CA HIS A 370 -6.04 15.62 10.67
C HIS A 370 -5.54 14.19 10.49
N ILE A 371 -4.69 13.70 11.38
CA ILE A 371 -4.18 12.32 11.34
C ILE A 371 -5.33 11.32 11.60
N ASP A 372 -6.11 11.55 12.65
CA ASP A 372 -7.28 10.70 12.96
C ASP A 372 -8.29 10.67 11.82
N GLN A 373 -8.64 11.84 11.27
CA GLN A 373 -9.57 11.93 10.16
C GLN A 373 -9.01 11.29 8.88
N ALA A 374 -7.72 11.44 8.61
CA ALA A 374 -7.06 10.83 7.47
C ALA A 374 -7.20 9.31 7.52
N PHE A 375 -6.92 8.72 8.68
CA PHE A 375 -7.11 7.30 8.88
C PHE A 375 -8.58 6.89 8.76
N SER A 376 -9.46 7.52 9.53
CA SER A 376 -10.87 7.14 9.62
C SER A 376 -11.65 7.30 8.31
N LYS A 377 -11.30 8.29 7.47
CA LYS A 377 -12.03 8.57 6.22
C LYS A 377 -11.40 7.94 4.98
N GLN A 378 -10.07 7.74 4.96
CA GLN A 378 -9.36 7.28 3.77
C GLN A 378 -8.71 5.90 3.95
N MET A 379 -8.56 5.43 5.18
CA MET A 379 -7.84 4.19 5.50
C MET A 379 -8.60 3.23 6.41
N SER A 380 -9.92 3.44 6.58
CA SER A 380 -10.75 2.62 7.47
C SER A 380 -10.73 1.13 7.15
N LEU A 381 -10.48 0.76 5.89
CA LEU A 381 -10.31 -0.64 5.47
C LEU A 381 -9.09 -1.31 6.13
N LEU A 382 -8.06 -0.55 6.51
CA LEU A 382 -6.88 -1.06 7.20
C LEU A 382 -7.09 -1.22 8.71
N ALA A 383 -8.19 -0.70 9.28
CA ALA A 383 -8.43 -0.72 10.72
C ALA A 383 -8.30 -2.13 11.36
N PRO A 384 -8.88 -3.21 10.78
CA PRO A 384 -8.72 -4.55 11.34
C PRO A 384 -7.26 -5.02 11.39
N MET A 385 -6.47 -4.70 10.36
CA MET A 385 -5.05 -5.04 10.31
C MET A 385 -4.25 -4.25 11.36
N ILE A 386 -4.52 -2.95 11.49
CA ILE A 386 -3.88 -2.08 12.47
C ILE A 386 -4.20 -2.51 13.91
N GLU A 387 -5.44 -2.90 14.17
CA GLU A 387 -5.86 -3.47 15.46
C GLU A 387 -5.15 -4.79 15.75
N ALA A 388 -5.07 -5.69 14.77
CA ALA A 388 -4.37 -6.96 14.90
C ALA A 388 -2.85 -6.75 15.14
N LEU A 389 -2.22 -5.79 14.46
CA LEU A 389 -0.83 -5.40 14.71
C LEU A 389 -0.66 -4.88 16.14
N ARG A 390 -1.56 -4.00 16.60
CA ARG A 390 -1.50 -3.44 17.94
C ARG A 390 -1.65 -4.51 19.03
N ALA A 391 -2.51 -5.49 18.80
CA ALA A 391 -2.71 -6.62 19.69
C ALA A 391 -1.61 -7.71 19.58
N ASN A 392 -0.67 -7.58 18.63
CA ASN A 392 0.27 -8.64 18.26
C ASN A 392 -0.43 -9.99 17.91
N ASP A 393 -1.63 -9.93 17.34
CA ASP A 393 -2.39 -11.12 16.96
C ASP A 393 -2.03 -11.59 15.54
N LEU A 394 -1.04 -12.49 15.48
CA LEU A 394 -0.59 -13.11 14.22
C LEU A 394 -1.69 -13.88 13.48
N THR A 395 -2.71 -14.38 14.19
CA THR A 395 -3.81 -15.13 13.59
C THR A 395 -4.79 -14.20 12.90
N ALA A 396 -5.12 -13.08 13.55
CA ALA A 396 -5.94 -12.03 12.95
C ALA A 396 -5.22 -11.39 11.75
N LEU A 397 -3.91 -11.11 11.87
CA LEU A 397 -3.12 -10.55 10.76
C LEU A 397 -3.16 -11.42 9.50
N ALA A 398 -3.06 -12.74 9.66
CA ALA A 398 -3.13 -13.67 8.53
C ALA A 398 -4.49 -13.65 7.80
N ARG A 399 -5.55 -13.12 8.41
CA ARG A 399 -6.88 -12.96 7.80
C ARG A 399 -7.06 -11.58 7.14
N CYS A 400 -6.16 -10.64 7.42
CA CYS A 400 -6.21 -9.28 6.91
C CYS A 400 -5.41 -9.07 5.61
N GLU A 401 -4.75 -10.10 5.07
CA GLU A 401 -3.91 -9.97 3.87
C GLU A 401 -4.70 -9.75 2.57
N ASP A 402 -6.01 -10.01 2.53
CA ASP A 402 -6.88 -9.71 1.38
C ASP A 402 -7.38 -8.25 1.35
N ILE A 403 -6.94 -7.39 2.28
CA ILE A 403 -7.30 -5.98 2.27
C ILE A 403 -6.63 -5.31 1.08
N ALA A 404 -7.44 -4.77 0.17
CA ALA A 404 -6.95 -4.05 -1.00
C ALA A 404 -5.97 -2.94 -0.59
N PRO A 405 -4.77 -2.87 -1.19
CA PRO A 405 -3.79 -1.85 -0.85
C PRO A 405 -4.32 -0.46 -1.21
N ILE A 406 -4.13 0.48 -0.29
CA ILE A 406 -4.41 1.90 -0.55
C ILE A 406 -3.28 2.45 -1.39
N THR A 407 -3.56 3.11 -2.51
CA THR A 407 -2.51 3.67 -3.38
C THR A 407 -2.28 5.15 -3.09
N MET A 408 -1.07 5.65 -3.32
CA MET A 408 -0.76 7.07 -3.14
C MET A 408 -1.59 7.93 -4.11
N GLU A 409 -1.77 7.44 -5.33
CA GLU A 409 -2.58 8.07 -6.38
C GLU A 409 -4.01 8.28 -5.90
N SER A 410 -4.61 7.29 -5.23
CA SER A 410 -5.98 7.43 -4.70
C SER A 410 -6.11 8.52 -3.65
N ILE A 411 -5.07 8.74 -2.83
CA ILE A 411 -5.02 9.78 -1.80
C ILE A 411 -4.89 11.15 -2.46
N VAL A 412 -3.96 11.28 -3.41
CA VAL A 412 -3.74 12.51 -4.19
C VAL A 412 -5.00 12.88 -4.97
N ASP A 413 -5.59 11.95 -5.72
CA ASP A 413 -6.81 12.17 -6.50
C ASP A 413 -7.98 12.59 -5.61
N SER A 414 -8.14 11.94 -4.46
CA SER A 414 -9.16 12.30 -3.47
C SER A 414 -8.92 13.71 -2.91
N ALA A 415 -7.66 14.10 -2.70
CA ALA A 415 -7.30 15.43 -2.23
C ALA A 415 -7.53 16.50 -3.30
N VAL A 416 -7.10 16.27 -4.54
CA VAL A 416 -7.33 17.16 -5.69
C VAL A 416 -8.81 17.32 -5.99
N ARG A 417 -9.61 16.24 -5.93
CA ARG A 417 -11.06 16.30 -6.12
C ARG A 417 -11.73 17.20 -5.08
N ARG A 418 -11.31 17.11 -3.81
CA ARG A 418 -11.80 17.99 -2.73
C ARG A 418 -11.38 19.45 -2.93
N ALA A 419 -10.14 19.70 -3.37
CA ALA A 419 -9.68 21.05 -3.72
C ALA A 419 -10.53 21.66 -4.83
N ARG A 420 -10.75 20.91 -5.92
CA ARG A 420 -11.59 21.34 -7.06
C ARG A 420 -13.03 21.61 -6.65
N ALA A 421 -13.61 20.77 -5.79
CA ALA A 421 -14.96 20.97 -5.28
C ALA A 421 -15.08 22.30 -4.51
N ARG A 422 -14.06 22.71 -3.73
CA ARG A 422 -14.05 24.00 -3.01
C ARG A 422 -13.90 25.20 -3.94
N THR A 423 -13.13 25.07 -5.02
CA THR A 423 -12.99 26.15 -6.02
C THR A 423 -14.20 26.29 -6.94
N SER A 424 -15.10 25.30 -6.96
CA SER A 424 -16.32 25.37 -7.77
C SER A 424 -17.20 26.56 -7.34
N PRO A 425 -17.74 27.35 -8.29
CA PRO A 425 -18.71 28.41 -7.98
C PRO A 425 -19.88 27.92 -7.13
N LEU A 426 -20.28 26.66 -7.27
CA LEU A 426 -21.37 26.02 -6.51
C LEU A 426 -21.10 25.97 -5.00
N VAL A 427 -19.83 25.93 -4.58
CA VAL A 427 -19.43 25.90 -3.16
C VAL A 427 -18.94 27.27 -2.70
N ARG A 428 -18.32 28.06 -3.60
CA ARG A 428 -17.77 29.38 -3.26
C ARG A 428 -18.83 30.45 -3.10
N THR A 429 -19.86 30.44 -3.94
CA THR A 429 -20.90 31.47 -3.92
C THR A 429 -21.84 31.21 -2.75
N LYS A 430 -21.74 32.06 -1.73
CA LYS A 430 -22.58 32.03 -0.52
C LYS A 430 -23.79 32.96 -0.68
N SER A 431 -24.82 32.77 0.13
CA SER A 431 -26.04 33.61 0.14
C SER A 431 -25.80 35.11 0.28
N THR A 432 -24.63 35.50 0.79
CA THR A 432 -24.18 36.88 0.93
C THR A 432 -23.59 37.50 -0.34
N HIS A 433 -23.29 36.70 -1.37
CA HIS A 433 -22.76 37.19 -2.65
C HIS A 433 -23.88 37.66 -3.57
N ALA A 434 -23.67 38.80 -4.25
CA ALA A 434 -24.64 39.34 -5.21
C ALA A 434 -25.06 38.35 -6.31
N GLU A 435 -24.13 37.47 -6.73
CA GLU A 435 -24.35 36.45 -7.76
C GLU A 435 -25.09 35.20 -7.24
N PHE A 436 -25.34 35.07 -5.94
CA PHE A 436 -26.00 33.89 -5.37
C PHE A 436 -27.43 33.73 -5.86
N VAL A 437 -28.24 34.77 -5.72
CA VAL A 437 -29.65 34.74 -6.12
C VAL A 437 -29.80 34.50 -7.63
N PRO A 438 -29.10 35.23 -8.52
CA PRO A 438 -29.13 34.96 -9.96
C PRO A 438 -28.69 33.55 -10.33
N SER A 439 -27.60 33.05 -9.73
CA SER A 439 -27.06 31.73 -10.07
C SER A 439 -27.94 30.58 -9.56
N LEU A 440 -28.53 30.73 -8.37
CA LEU A 440 -29.45 29.74 -7.80
C LEU A 440 -30.74 29.69 -8.61
N ALA A 441 -31.31 30.86 -8.94
CA ALA A 441 -32.51 30.95 -9.78
C ALA A 441 -32.27 30.34 -11.15
N ALA A 442 -31.15 30.65 -11.82
CA ALA A 442 -30.81 30.06 -13.11
C ALA A 442 -30.69 28.52 -13.04
N GLY A 443 -30.11 27.99 -11.96
CA GLY A 443 -30.04 26.54 -11.71
C GLY A 443 -31.43 25.91 -11.53
N MET A 444 -32.31 26.56 -10.77
CA MET A 444 -33.69 26.09 -10.54
C MET A 444 -34.53 26.16 -11.81
N THR A 445 -34.35 27.19 -12.64
CA THR A 445 -35.00 27.30 -13.95
C THR A 445 -34.53 26.22 -14.91
N ALA A 446 -33.22 25.89 -14.92
CA ALA A 446 -32.71 24.76 -15.70
C ALA A 446 -33.29 23.40 -15.25
N MET A 447 -33.80 23.30 -14.01
CA MET A 447 -34.51 22.14 -13.48
C MET A 447 -36.02 22.16 -13.74
N GLY A 448 -36.53 23.14 -14.49
CA GLY A 448 -37.93 23.22 -14.90
C GLY A 448 -38.83 24.09 -14.02
N MET A 449 -38.27 24.91 -13.13
CA MET A 449 -39.04 25.91 -12.37
C MET A 449 -39.22 27.20 -13.18
N GLU A 450 -40.40 27.80 -13.13
CA GLU A 450 -40.65 29.10 -13.77
C GLU A 450 -39.75 30.19 -13.18
N LEU A 451 -39.31 31.14 -14.02
CA LEU A 451 -38.25 32.09 -13.68
C LEU A 451 -38.60 32.94 -12.44
N ASP A 452 -39.83 33.42 -12.35
CA ASP A 452 -40.30 34.24 -11.22
C ASP A 452 -40.38 33.44 -9.91
N GLU A 453 -40.76 32.17 -9.99
CA GLU A 453 -40.83 31.26 -8.84
C GLU A 453 -39.43 30.86 -8.36
N ALA A 454 -38.51 30.66 -9.31
CA ALA A 454 -37.10 30.39 -9.06
C ALA A 454 -36.41 31.58 -8.38
N LEU A 455 -36.65 32.81 -8.85
CA LEU A 455 -36.13 34.04 -8.25
C LEU A 455 -36.66 34.25 -6.83
N SER A 456 -37.97 34.09 -6.61
CA SER A 456 -38.59 34.23 -5.30
C SER A 456 -38.04 33.21 -4.30
N SER A 457 -37.92 31.95 -4.72
CA SER A 457 -37.36 30.88 -3.89
C SER A 457 -35.88 31.11 -3.58
N ALA A 458 -35.09 31.55 -4.56
CA ALA A 458 -33.68 31.87 -4.37
C ALA A 458 -33.48 33.04 -3.39
N GLN A 459 -34.33 34.08 -3.45
CA GLN A 459 -34.33 35.19 -2.50
C GLN A 459 -34.71 34.74 -1.09
N ALA A 460 -35.74 33.90 -0.95
CA ALA A 460 -36.16 33.35 0.35
C ALA A 460 -35.05 32.49 1.00
N ILE A 461 -34.35 31.69 0.19
CA ILE A 461 -33.20 30.89 0.65
C ILE A 461 -32.03 31.80 1.05
N ALA A 462 -31.78 32.88 0.29
CA ALA A 462 -30.72 33.83 0.59
C ALA A 462 -30.96 34.62 1.89
N ALA A 463 -32.23 34.93 2.18
CA ALA A 463 -32.66 35.70 3.37
C ALA A 463 -32.73 34.88 4.67
N GLY A 464 -32.46 33.57 4.63
CA GLY A 464 -32.51 32.71 5.81
C GLY A 464 -31.35 32.95 6.80
N ASP A 465 -31.57 32.64 8.08
CA ASP A 465 -30.60 32.86 9.18
C ASP A 465 -29.23 32.18 9.01
N LYS A 466 -29.14 31.14 8.17
CA LYS A 466 -27.90 30.42 7.91
C LYS A 466 -27.36 30.78 6.54
N VAL A 467 -26.11 31.25 6.50
CA VAL A 467 -25.37 31.44 5.25
C VAL A 467 -25.22 30.10 4.55
N LYS A 468 -25.70 30.01 3.31
CA LYS A 468 -25.70 28.79 2.50
C LYS A 468 -24.85 28.96 1.25
N THR A 469 -24.20 27.91 0.81
CA THR A 469 -23.56 27.81 -0.51
C THR A 469 -24.61 27.59 -1.60
N LEU A 470 -24.29 27.87 -2.87
CA LEU A 470 -25.21 27.59 -3.99
C LEU A 470 -25.65 26.12 -4.01
N ALA A 471 -24.76 25.18 -3.69
CA ALA A 471 -25.07 23.75 -3.61
C ALA A 471 -26.09 23.42 -2.49
N GLU A 472 -25.93 24.02 -1.31
CA GLU A 472 -26.87 23.88 -0.19
C GLU A 472 -28.21 24.55 -0.51
N GLY A 473 -28.16 25.73 -1.15
CA GLY A 473 -29.34 26.43 -1.65
C GLY A 473 -30.12 25.60 -2.67
N MET A 474 -29.43 24.97 -3.61
CA MET A 474 -30.04 24.10 -4.63
C MET A 474 -30.68 22.86 -4.00
N SER A 475 -29.99 22.25 -3.03
CA SER A 475 -30.49 21.08 -2.31
C SER A 475 -31.71 21.42 -1.45
N GLN A 476 -31.72 22.58 -0.81
CA GLN A 476 -32.88 23.07 -0.08
C GLN A 476 -34.04 23.40 -1.04
N ALA A 477 -33.77 24.11 -2.13
CA ALA A 477 -34.75 24.39 -3.16
C ALA A 477 -35.46 23.11 -3.62
N MET A 478 -34.70 22.06 -3.95
CA MET A 478 -35.26 20.76 -4.31
C MET A 478 -36.07 20.10 -3.19
N ALA A 479 -35.65 20.25 -1.93
CA ALA A 479 -36.40 19.74 -0.78
C ALA A 479 -37.73 20.51 -0.59
N ASP A 480 -37.72 21.82 -0.83
CA ASP A 480 -38.88 22.70 -0.73
C ASP A 480 -39.84 22.49 -1.91
N THR A 481 -39.35 22.16 -3.12
CA THR A 481 -40.21 21.77 -4.27
C THR A 481 -40.88 20.40 -4.05
N LYS A 482 -40.23 19.49 -3.32
CA LYS A 482 -40.82 18.18 -2.96
C LYS A 482 -41.79 18.26 -1.79
N ARG A 483 -41.81 19.36 -1.03
CA ARG A 483 -42.82 19.60 0.00
C ARG A 483 -44.06 20.15 -0.70
N PRO A 484 -45.24 19.52 -0.56
CA PRO A 484 -46.47 20.14 -1.03
C PRO A 484 -46.61 21.49 -0.32
N LEU A 485 -46.80 22.56 -1.10
CA LEU A 485 -47.04 23.91 -0.58
C LEU A 485 -48.13 23.83 0.50
N PRO A 486 -47.95 24.45 1.67
CA PRO A 486 -49.05 24.61 2.60
C PRO A 486 -50.10 25.45 1.88
N VAL A 487 -51.21 24.82 1.50
CA VAL A 487 -52.34 25.52 0.90
C VAL A 487 -52.71 26.64 1.87
N ALA A 488 -52.58 27.88 1.41
CA ALA A 488 -53.04 29.04 2.15
C ALA A 488 -54.46 28.73 2.62
N ARG A 489 -54.67 28.66 3.93
CA ARG A 489 -56.01 28.53 4.48
C ARG A 489 -56.82 29.67 3.88
N LYS A 490 -57.71 29.36 2.93
CA LYS A 490 -58.88 30.20 2.65
C LYS A 490 -59.43 30.55 4.03
N LYS A 491 -59.63 31.85 4.29
CA LYS A 491 -60.42 32.31 5.43
C LYS A 491 -61.66 31.44 5.48
N THR A 492 -61.69 30.47 6.39
CA THR A 492 -62.87 29.68 6.63
C THR A 492 -63.90 30.69 7.10
N GLU A 493 -64.95 30.87 6.32
CA GLU A 493 -66.17 31.48 6.79
C GLU A 493 -66.48 30.90 8.17
N LYS A 494 -66.86 31.78 9.10
CA LYS A 494 -67.28 31.44 10.45
C LYS A 494 -68.07 30.13 10.41
N ALA A 495 -67.60 29.16 11.18
CA ALA A 495 -68.30 27.92 11.43
C ALA A 495 -69.79 28.22 11.63
N GLN A 496 -70.62 27.60 10.80
CA GLN A 496 -72.05 27.49 11.04
C GLN A 496 -72.23 27.05 12.49
N THR A 497 -73.06 27.78 13.22
CA THR A 497 -73.49 27.48 14.58
C THR A 497 -73.90 26.00 14.62
N ALA A 498 -73.09 25.16 15.29
CA ALA A 498 -73.42 23.76 15.46
C ALA A 498 -74.77 23.67 16.18
N GLN A 499 -75.75 22.99 15.59
CA GLN A 499 -77.03 22.74 16.24
C GLN A 499 -76.77 22.06 17.58
N ILE A 500 -77.25 22.65 18.67
CA ILE A 500 -77.21 22.03 19.99
C ILE A 500 -78.24 20.91 19.97
N ILE A 501 -77.77 19.66 19.89
CA ILE A 501 -78.63 18.48 20.00
C ILE A 501 -78.89 18.24 21.50
N ASP A 502 -80.16 18.05 21.88
CA ASP A 502 -80.51 17.68 23.24
C ASP A 502 -80.36 16.17 23.43
N PHE A 503 -79.60 15.78 24.46
CA PHE A 503 -79.33 14.40 24.86
C PHE A 503 -79.84 14.13 26.29
N SER A 504 -80.77 14.95 26.79
CA SER A 504 -81.36 14.83 28.13
C SER A 504 -82.01 13.46 28.39
N ASP A 505 -82.50 12.78 27.35
CA ASP A 505 -83.08 11.44 27.38
C ASP A 505 -82.05 10.31 27.52
N ARG A 506 -80.75 10.60 27.33
CA ARG A 506 -79.66 9.61 27.30
C ARG A 506 -78.47 10.08 28.15
N PRO A 507 -78.54 9.91 29.48
CA PRO A 507 -77.55 10.46 30.41
C PRO A 507 -76.12 10.01 30.12
N ASN A 508 -75.95 8.76 29.66
CA ASN A 508 -74.66 8.11 29.44
C ASN A 508 -74.15 8.16 27.98
N ASP A 509 -74.74 8.99 27.11
CA ASP A 509 -74.28 9.13 25.73
C ASP A 509 -73.01 9.99 25.65
N TYR A 510 -71.90 9.39 25.20
CA TYR A 510 -70.60 10.05 25.10
C TYR A 510 -70.61 11.29 24.19
N ARG A 511 -71.57 11.39 23.26
CA ARG A 511 -71.72 12.55 22.37
C ARG A 511 -72.03 13.84 23.12
N ARG A 512 -72.56 13.76 24.35
CA ARG A 512 -72.68 14.91 25.26
C ARG A 512 -71.33 15.51 25.62
N ALA A 513 -70.36 14.67 25.97
CA ALA A 513 -69.01 15.12 26.28
C ALA A 513 -68.33 15.75 25.05
N GLU A 514 -68.58 15.20 23.86
CA GLU A 514 -68.04 15.73 22.60
C GLU A 514 -68.64 17.10 22.25
N GLN A 515 -69.94 17.30 22.47
CA GLN A 515 -70.62 18.56 22.25
C GLN A 515 -70.19 19.64 23.25
N GLU A 516 -70.10 19.29 24.54
CA GLU A 516 -69.60 20.18 25.60
C GLU A 516 -68.13 20.59 25.35
N ALA A 517 -67.29 19.65 24.91
CA ALA A 517 -65.91 19.93 24.53
C ALA A 517 -65.80 20.89 23.35
N ARG A 518 -66.68 20.76 22.36
CA ARG A 518 -66.76 21.70 21.22
C ARG A 518 -67.29 23.08 21.62
N LEU A 519 -68.28 23.15 22.53
CA LEU A 519 -68.85 24.41 23.01
C LEU A 519 -67.87 25.19 23.89
N HIS A 520 -67.13 24.49 24.76
CA HIS A 520 -66.21 25.10 25.71
C HIS A 520 -64.74 25.11 25.27
N GLY A 521 -64.42 24.53 24.11
CA GLY A 521 -63.06 24.46 23.58
C GLY A 521 -62.11 23.63 24.46
N THR A 522 -62.64 22.64 25.18
CA THR A 522 -61.87 21.76 26.09
C THR A 522 -61.65 20.38 25.48
N ASN A 523 -60.81 19.55 26.11
CA ASN A 523 -60.66 18.16 25.70
C ASN A 523 -61.95 17.35 25.97
N VAL A 524 -62.31 16.46 25.05
CA VAL A 524 -63.44 15.53 25.20
C VAL A 524 -63.26 14.62 26.42
N TYR A 525 -62.04 14.16 26.69
CA TYR A 525 -61.75 13.30 27.84
C TYR A 525 -62.12 13.98 29.16
N ASP A 526 -61.76 15.25 29.35
CA ASP A 526 -62.07 16.00 30.57
C ASP A 526 -63.59 16.14 30.79
N GLN A 527 -64.36 16.27 29.70
CA GLN A 527 -65.81 16.33 29.76
C GLN A 527 -66.43 14.96 30.03
N MET A 528 -65.84 13.88 29.50
CA MET A 528 -66.25 12.51 29.82
C MET A 528 -66.02 12.18 31.30
N VAL A 529 -64.89 12.61 31.87
CA VAL A 529 -64.59 12.46 33.30
C VAL A 529 -65.60 13.24 34.15
N LYS A 530 -65.89 14.51 33.81
CA LYS A 530 -66.90 15.32 34.52
C LYS A 530 -68.31 14.73 34.48
N LEU A 531 -68.67 14.11 33.37
CA LEU A 531 -69.95 13.43 33.19
C LEU A 531 -69.98 12.01 33.78
N GLY A 532 -68.90 11.56 34.44
CA GLY A 532 -68.82 10.24 35.06
C GLY A 532 -68.74 9.08 34.05
N MET A 533 -68.43 9.36 32.79
CA MET A 533 -68.36 8.40 31.70
C MET A 533 -66.97 7.79 31.52
N ALA A 534 -65.94 8.37 32.15
CA ALA A 534 -64.58 7.86 32.16
C ALA A 534 -63.95 8.04 33.56
N PRO A 535 -63.20 7.06 34.07
CA PRO A 535 -62.42 7.22 35.30
C PRO A 535 -61.27 8.21 35.07
N ARG A 536 -60.82 8.88 36.13
CA ARG A 536 -59.59 9.69 36.05
C ARG A 536 -58.42 8.74 35.90
N LEU A 537 -57.43 9.16 35.13
CA LEU A 537 -56.22 8.37 34.92
C LEU A 537 -55.52 8.01 36.26
N GLU A 538 -55.60 8.91 37.24
CA GLU A 538 -55.08 8.74 38.59
C GLU A 538 -55.78 7.61 39.37
N ASP A 539 -57.10 7.45 39.18
CA ASP A 539 -57.91 6.43 39.87
C ASP A 539 -57.63 5.00 39.33
N LEU A 540 -56.96 4.88 38.18
CA LEU A 540 -56.58 3.60 37.58
C LEU A 540 -55.25 3.05 38.15
N TYR A 541 -54.44 3.88 38.83
CA TYR A 541 -53.16 3.47 39.42
C TYR A 541 -53.31 2.77 40.78
N ASP A 542 -54.44 2.95 41.49
CA ASP A 542 -54.72 2.28 42.78
C ASP A 542 -55.49 0.95 42.63
N LEU A 543 -55.67 0.47 41.39
CA LEU A 543 -56.31 -0.83 41.06
C LEU A 543 -55.30 -1.88 40.55
N SER A 544 -53.99 -1.65 40.71
CA SER A 544 -52.91 -2.59 40.36
C SER A 544 -52.20 -3.17 41.58
#